data_AF-A0A7K9JRM2-F1
#
_entry.id   AF-A0A7K9JRM2-F1
#
_cell.length_a   1.000
_cell.length_b   1.000
_cell.length_c   1.000
_cell.angle_alpha   90.00
_cell.angle_beta   90.00
_cell.angle_gamma   90.00
#
_symmetry.space_group_name_H-M   'P 1'
#
loop_
_entity.id
_entity.type
_entity.pdbx_description
1 polymer ?
#
loop_
_entity_poly.entity_id
_entity_poly.type
_entity_poly.pdbx_seq_one_letter_code
_entity_poly.pdbx_strand_id
1 'polypeptide(L)'
;MSGAEPGPGDASGPRGASRRRYPALPVWVVEDHQDVLPFIYRAIGSKHLPASNISFVHFDSHPDLLIPVNMPADTVFDKEALFSELSIENWIMPAVYAGHISQVVWLHPRWAQQISEGKHNFLIGKDVSTTTIRVTGTDNYFLSDGLYVPADQLENQKPLNLHVILINPTESSNSCEGNGTVASAKRLKLNTDDAASATSASSVDPGDLDHIIPSVKKKEIQNAGALNRAETLGEGSASSCLKNTECPIRDIVKDVCQVLQKGNAYVLDIDLDFFSVKNPFKEMYTQTEYELLQELYNFKKPHKNATEEDLLDCVENRVHQLEDLEAAFADLCDSDDEETLQKWASYPGMKPLIQLVHSLKTRMESPDYEMVHQAGLTCDYVELPHHVSTEDEIEGLIRSIKVLLTGLPKPTLVTVARSSLDDYCPSEQVDIIQEKVLNLLRSVYGSLDVHLDYSSSSSS
;
A
#
# COMPACT_ATOMS: atom_id res chain seq x y z
N MET A 1 -48.73 54.58 18.15
CA MET A 1 -48.86 53.71 16.97
C MET A 1 -47.46 53.32 16.55
N SER A 2 -47.12 52.06 16.84
CA SER A 2 -45.86 51.39 16.55
C SER A 2 -45.84 50.87 15.12
N GLY A 3 -44.70 50.97 14.44
CA GLY A 3 -44.39 50.22 13.22
C GLY A 3 -43.02 49.58 13.40
N ALA A 4 -43.01 48.27 13.58
CA ALA A 4 -41.87 47.46 14.01
C ALA A 4 -40.90 47.12 12.88
N GLU A 5 -39.62 46.98 13.25
CA GLU A 5 -38.55 46.42 12.42
C GLU A 5 -38.80 44.95 12.07
N PRO A 6 -38.32 44.46 10.91
CA PRO A 6 -38.41 43.05 10.55
C PRO A 6 -37.38 42.25 11.37
N GLY A 7 -37.87 41.27 12.12
CA GLY A 7 -37.03 40.35 12.89
C GLY A 7 -36.21 39.42 11.98
N PRO A 8 -35.10 38.86 12.49
CA PRO A 8 -34.28 37.92 11.75
C PRO A 8 -35.08 36.63 11.53
N GLY A 9 -35.30 36.30 10.25
CA GLY A 9 -35.89 35.02 9.86
C GLY A 9 -35.01 33.88 10.31
N ASP A 10 -35.58 33.02 11.14
CA ASP A 10 -35.03 31.73 11.52
C ASP A 10 -34.89 30.87 10.25
N ALA A 11 -33.70 30.88 9.66
CA ALA A 11 -33.32 29.98 8.58
C ALA A 11 -33.03 28.60 9.20
N SER A 12 -34.08 27.95 9.71
CA SER A 12 -34.03 26.54 10.03
C SER A 12 -33.91 25.78 8.72
N GLY A 13 -32.67 25.43 8.34
CA GLY A 13 -32.41 24.45 7.28
C GLY A 13 -33.20 23.16 7.53
N PRO A 14 -33.41 22.32 6.49
CA PRO A 14 -34.21 21.11 6.65
C PRO A 14 -33.61 20.28 7.77
N ARG A 15 -34.40 19.99 8.82
CA ARG A 15 -34.02 19.04 9.86
C ARG A 15 -33.70 17.71 9.17
N GLY A 16 -32.41 17.39 9.03
CA GLY A 16 -31.96 16.17 8.40
C GLY A 16 -32.65 14.97 9.06
N ALA A 17 -33.24 14.09 8.25
CA ALA A 17 -33.85 12.88 8.75
C ALA A 17 -32.83 12.11 9.61
N SER A 18 -33.24 11.67 10.80
CA SER A 18 -32.39 10.90 11.70
C SER A 18 -31.87 9.66 10.98
N ARG A 19 -30.55 9.44 11.00
CA ARG A 19 -29.92 8.28 10.36
C ARG A 19 -30.32 7.00 11.06
N ARG A 20 -30.45 5.92 10.29
CA ARG A 20 -30.67 4.59 10.85
C ARG A 20 -29.40 4.11 11.55
N ARG A 21 -29.57 3.21 12.52
CA ARG A 21 -28.49 2.57 13.25
C ARG A 21 -28.64 1.07 13.12
N TYR A 22 -27.52 0.38 12.93
CA TYR A 22 -27.50 -1.07 12.98
C TYR A 22 -27.64 -1.56 14.43
N PRO A 23 -28.32 -2.70 14.67
CA PRO A 23 -28.38 -3.33 15.99
C PRO A 23 -27.01 -3.79 16.50
N ALA A 24 -26.18 -4.33 15.59
CA ALA A 24 -24.79 -4.70 15.80
C ALA A 24 -23.93 -4.09 14.68
N LEU A 25 -22.62 -3.95 14.89
CA LEU A 25 -21.74 -3.36 13.87
C LEU A 25 -21.59 -4.34 12.69
N PRO A 26 -22.04 -4.00 11.47
CA PRO A 26 -21.86 -4.89 10.33
C PRO A 26 -20.40 -4.92 9.90
N VAL A 27 -19.90 -6.12 9.63
CA VAL A 27 -18.56 -6.40 9.07
C VAL A 27 -18.75 -7.24 7.82
N TRP A 28 -18.41 -6.69 6.67
CA TRP A 28 -18.47 -7.38 5.37
C TRP A 28 -17.07 -7.84 5.01
N VAL A 29 -16.87 -9.15 4.89
CA VAL A 29 -15.62 -9.74 4.44
C VAL A 29 -15.81 -10.22 3.00
N VAL A 30 -15.05 -9.66 2.08
CA VAL A 30 -15.05 -9.98 0.65
C VAL A 30 -13.71 -10.61 0.25
N GLU A 31 -13.65 -11.14 -0.97
CA GLU A 31 -12.39 -11.62 -1.52
C GLU A 31 -11.65 -10.47 -2.17
N ASP A 32 -12.14 -10.03 -3.33
CA ASP A 32 -11.60 -8.89 -4.07
C ASP A 32 -12.04 -7.57 -3.43
N HIS A 33 -11.13 -6.60 -3.40
CA HIS A 33 -11.31 -5.40 -2.61
C HIS A 33 -12.42 -4.47 -3.10
N GLN A 34 -12.61 -4.34 -4.42
CA GLN A 34 -13.67 -3.53 -5.01
C GLN A 34 -15.08 -4.00 -4.61
N ASP A 35 -15.25 -5.28 -4.22
CA ASP A 35 -16.53 -5.85 -3.82
C ASP A 35 -17.08 -5.26 -2.51
N VAL A 36 -16.28 -4.47 -1.78
CA VAL A 36 -16.75 -3.72 -0.61
C VAL A 36 -17.70 -2.58 -1.00
N LEU A 37 -17.56 -2.01 -2.20
CA LEU A 37 -18.28 -0.81 -2.64
C LEU A 37 -19.82 -1.00 -2.68
N PRO A 38 -20.37 -2.12 -3.19
CA PRO A 38 -21.79 -2.43 -3.08
C PRO A 38 -22.37 -2.27 -1.67
N PHE A 39 -21.63 -2.65 -0.63
CA PHE A 39 -22.09 -2.58 0.75
C PHE A 39 -22.09 -1.16 1.31
N ILE A 40 -21.10 -0.36 0.92
CA ILE A 40 -21.05 1.08 1.22
C ILE A 40 -22.24 1.77 0.55
N TYR A 41 -22.49 1.52 -0.73
CA TYR A 41 -23.60 2.12 -1.48
C TYR A 41 -24.95 1.70 -0.90
N ARG A 42 -25.10 0.45 -0.48
CA ARG A 42 -26.30 -0.03 0.23
C ARG A 42 -26.50 0.68 1.56
N ALA A 43 -25.43 0.95 2.33
CA ALA A 43 -25.51 1.70 3.57
C ALA A 43 -25.91 3.17 3.35
N ILE A 44 -25.48 3.78 2.24
CA ILE A 44 -25.94 5.11 1.81
C ILE A 44 -27.43 5.08 1.45
N GLY A 45 -27.83 4.19 0.53
CA GLY A 45 -29.22 4.09 0.07
C GLY A 45 -30.23 3.73 1.18
N SER A 46 -29.79 2.94 2.17
CA SER A 46 -30.58 2.60 3.34
C SER A 46 -30.54 3.65 4.46
N LYS A 47 -29.83 4.77 4.27
CA LYS A 47 -29.71 5.91 5.23
C LYS A 47 -29.02 5.56 6.54
N HIS A 48 -28.11 4.58 6.54
CA HIS A 48 -27.17 4.35 7.65
C HIS A 48 -25.95 5.26 7.49
N LEU A 49 -25.43 5.39 6.27
CA LEU A 49 -24.47 6.41 5.88
C LEU A 49 -25.19 7.65 5.31
N PRO A 50 -24.60 8.86 5.44
CA PRO A 50 -25.07 10.05 4.74
C PRO A 50 -24.82 9.93 3.23
N ALA A 51 -25.47 10.79 2.44
CA ALA A 51 -25.27 10.81 0.98
C ALA A 51 -23.93 11.44 0.56
N SER A 52 -23.26 12.19 1.45
CA SER A 52 -22.01 12.89 1.16
C SER A 52 -21.20 13.18 2.41
N ASN A 53 -19.94 13.57 2.20
CA ASN A 53 -18.97 13.92 3.24
C ASN A 53 -18.72 12.76 4.23
N ILE A 54 -18.59 11.55 3.69
CA ILE A 54 -18.15 10.36 4.42
C ILE A 54 -16.62 10.42 4.55
N SER A 55 -16.12 10.12 5.74
CA SER A 55 -14.70 9.84 5.95
C SER A 55 -14.42 8.35 5.76
N PHE A 56 -13.30 8.05 5.11
CA PHE A 56 -12.87 6.69 4.82
C PHE A 56 -11.54 6.43 5.55
N VAL A 57 -11.49 5.47 6.45
CA VAL A 57 -10.27 5.06 7.15
C VAL A 57 -9.88 3.70 6.62
N HIS A 58 -8.70 3.60 6.03
CA HIS A 58 -8.32 2.52 5.14
C HIS A 58 -6.95 1.99 5.55
N PHE A 59 -6.90 0.72 5.97
CA PHE A 59 -5.68 0.00 6.34
C PHE A 59 -5.30 -0.95 5.23
N ASP A 60 -4.17 -0.70 4.58
CA ASP A 60 -3.81 -1.42 3.37
C ASP A 60 -2.32 -1.27 3.04
N SER A 61 -1.75 -2.22 2.32
CA SER A 61 -0.43 -2.08 1.69
C SER A 61 -0.44 -1.22 0.41
N HIS A 62 -1.61 -0.96 -0.17
CA HIS A 62 -1.85 -0.20 -1.40
C HIS A 62 -2.79 0.99 -1.13
N PRO A 63 -2.76 2.08 -1.92
CA PRO A 63 -3.67 3.21 -1.69
C PRO A 63 -5.10 3.01 -2.21
N ASP A 64 -5.24 2.20 -3.28
CA ASP A 64 -6.44 2.00 -4.10
C ASP A 64 -7.12 3.28 -4.58
N LEU A 65 -6.27 4.26 -4.91
CA LEU A 65 -6.67 5.57 -5.39
C LEU A 65 -6.44 5.75 -6.89
N LEU A 66 -6.22 4.67 -7.65
CA LEU A 66 -6.22 4.77 -9.12
C LEU A 66 -7.65 4.96 -9.63
N ILE A 67 -7.74 5.22 -10.93
CA ILE A 67 -8.98 5.48 -11.65
C ILE A 67 -8.90 4.69 -12.96
N PRO A 68 -9.96 4.00 -13.39
CA PRO A 68 -9.98 3.37 -14.71
C PRO A 68 -9.82 4.45 -15.80
N VAL A 69 -8.65 4.49 -16.45
CA VAL A 69 -8.21 5.61 -17.31
C VAL A 69 -9.15 5.88 -18.50
N ASN A 70 -9.82 4.82 -18.97
CA ASN A 70 -10.72 4.80 -20.13
C ASN A 70 -12.21 4.85 -19.77
N MET A 71 -12.58 4.76 -18.49
CA MET A 71 -13.98 4.78 -18.07
C MET A 71 -14.56 6.21 -18.18
N PRO A 72 -15.66 6.42 -18.94
CA PRO A 72 -16.35 7.70 -18.96
C PRO A 72 -16.79 8.12 -17.56
N ALA A 73 -16.63 9.41 -17.22
CA ALA A 73 -16.95 9.88 -15.86
C ALA A 73 -18.42 9.69 -15.48
N ASP A 74 -19.33 9.71 -16.46
CA ASP A 74 -20.77 9.57 -16.21
C ASP A 74 -21.16 8.13 -15.82
N THR A 75 -20.30 7.13 -16.11
CA THR A 75 -20.49 5.72 -15.70
C THR A 75 -20.62 5.58 -14.18
N VAL A 76 -20.00 6.47 -13.40
CA VAL A 76 -20.09 6.49 -11.93
C VAL A 76 -21.54 6.57 -11.41
N PHE A 77 -22.46 7.14 -12.20
CA PHE A 77 -23.85 7.29 -11.81
C PHE A 77 -24.75 6.11 -12.26
N ASP A 78 -24.19 5.16 -13.01
CA ASP A 78 -24.82 3.87 -13.30
C ASP A 78 -24.14 2.80 -12.45
N LYS A 79 -24.85 2.30 -11.45
CA LYS A 79 -24.31 1.34 -10.49
C LYS A 79 -23.81 0.05 -11.15
N GLU A 80 -24.55 -0.49 -12.11
CA GLU A 80 -24.22 -1.77 -12.72
C GLU A 80 -23.02 -1.64 -13.66
N ALA A 81 -23.02 -0.57 -14.47
CA ALA A 81 -21.89 -0.27 -15.34
C ALA A 81 -20.63 0.12 -14.55
N LEU A 82 -20.77 0.88 -13.46
CA LEU A 82 -19.64 1.22 -12.60
C LEU A 82 -18.99 -0.06 -12.07
N PHE A 83 -19.77 -0.97 -11.47
CA PHE A 83 -19.20 -2.15 -10.82
C PHE A 83 -18.50 -3.11 -11.79
N SER A 84 -18.85 -3.09 -13.09
CA SER A 84 -18.13 -3.88 -14.10
C SER A 84 -16.81 -3.26 -14.56
N GLU A 85 -16.55 -1.99 -14.24
CA GLU A 85 -15.34 -1.25 -14.63
C GLU A 85 -14.32 -1.13 -13.50
N LEU A 86 -14.66 -1.64 -12.30
CA LEU A 86 -13.78 -1.55 -11.13
C LEU A 86 -12.88 -2.77 -11.00
N SER A 87 -11.67 -2.50 -10.51
CA SER A 87 -10.68 -3.48 -10.09
C SER A 87 -10.18 -3.14 -8.69
N ILE A 88 -9.39 -4.05 -8.12
CA ILE A 88 -8.86 -3.97 -6.75
C ILE A 88 -8.15 -2.64 -6.44
N GLU A 89 -7.52 -2.00 -7.41
CA GLU A 89 -6.68 -0.82 -7.23
C GLU A 89 -7.38 0.53 -7.49
N ASN A 90 -8.63 0.53 -7.99
CA ASN A 90 -9.22 1.73 -8.61
C ASN A 90 -10.66 2.09 -8.14
N TRP A 91 -11.13 1.49 -7.05
CA TRP A 91 -12.55 1.54 -6.65
C TRP A 91 -12.92 2.70 -5.70
N ILE A 92 -11.95 3.29 -4.97
CA ILE A 92 -12.23 4.37 -4.01
C ILE A 92 -12.58 5.68 -4.74
N MET A 93 -11.80 6.04 -5.76
CA MET A 93 -11.89 7.34 -6.43
C MET A 93 -13.23 7.58 -7.15
N PRO A 94 -13.86 6.59 -7.79
CA PRO A 94 -15.23 6.75 -8.30
C PRO A 94 -16.24 7.17 -7.22
N ALA A 95 -16.14 6.63 -5.99
CA ALA A 95 -16.99 7.05 -4.88
C ALA A 95 -16.70 8.48 -4.38
N VAL A 96 -15.47 8.96 -4.53
CA VAL A 96 -15.10 10.36 -4.30
C VAL A 96 -15.71 11.27 -5.38
N TYR A 97 -15.59 10.89 -6.66
CA TYR A 97 -16.17 11.66 -7.77
C TYR A 97 -17.71 11.72 -7.68
N ALA A 98 -18.37 10.63 -7.27
CA ALA A 98 -19.80 10.60 -6.95
C ALA A 98 -20.20 11.58 -5.83
N GLY A 99 -19.24 12.10 -5.06
CA GLY A 99 -19.45 13.04 -3.96
C GLY A 99 -19.80 12.37 -2.63
N HIS A 100 -19.66 11.04 -2.53
CA HIS A 100 -19.94 10.30 -1.30
C HIS A 100 -18.81 10.47 -0.28
N ILE A 101 -17.57 10.25 -0.71
CA ILE A 101 -16.36 10.32 0.10
C ILE A 101 -15.65 11.66 -0.15
N SER A 102 -15.17 12.31 0.91
CA SER A 102 -14.42 13.58 0.81
C SER A 102 -13.12 13.60 1.62
N GLN A 103 -12.97 12.65 2.55
CA GLN A 103 -11.78 12.50 3.39
C GLN A 103 -11.36 11.03 3.33
N VAL A 104 -10.11 10.78 2.95
CA VAL A 104 -9.50 9.45 2.99
C VAL A 104 -8.30 9.52 3.94
N VAL A 105 -8.24 8.58 4.87
CA VAL A 105 -7.09 8.37 5.75
C VAL A 105 -6.52 7.00 5.41
N TRP A 106 -5.41 6.99 4.68
CA TRP A 106 -4.66 5.78 4.36
C TRP A 106 -3.63 5.53 5.46
N LEU A 107 -3.84 4.45 6.20
CA LEU A 107 -2.97 3.97 7.28
C LEU A 107 -2.17 2.80 6.73
N HIS A 108 -0.91 3.06 6.41
CA HIS A 108 -0.10 2.12 5.63
C HIS A 108 1.05 1.54 6.47
N PRO A 109 1.50 0.31 6.19
CA PRO A 109 2.66 -0.28 6.83
C PRO A 109 3.97 0.24 6.21
N ARG A 110 5.11 -0.06 6.85
CA ARG A 110 6.44 0.45 6.45
C ARG A 110 6.91 0.07 5.05
N TRP A 111 6.33 -0.97 4.46
CA TRP A 111 6.66 -1.46 3.12
C TRP A 111 5.84 -0.78 2.01
N ALA A 112 4.75 -0.10 2.35
CA ALA A 112 3.92 0.65 1.42
C ALA A 112 4.46 2.08 1.27
N GLN A 113 4.98 2.42 0.09
CA GLN A 113 5.66 3.70 -0.18
C GLN A 113 5.17 4.39 -1.46
N GLN A 114 4.02 3.98 -2.01
CA GLN A 114 3.49 4.51 -3.27
C GLN A 114 3.16 6.01 -3.20
N ILE A 115 2.62 6.48 -2.07
CA ILE A 115 2.34 7.91 -1.81
C ILE A 115 3.09 8.34 -0.54
N SER A 116 3.66 9.54 -0.57
CA SER A 116 4.43 10.09 0.55
C SER A 116 3.56 10.38 1.78
N GLU A 117 4.10 10.24 2.99
CA GLU A 117 3.37 10.55 4.22
C GLU A 117 3.03 12.04 4.32
N GLY A 118 1.84 12.35 4.82
CA GLY A 118 1.40 13.73 5.02
C GLY A 118 -0.02 13.99 4.57
N LYS A 119 -0.32 15.27 4.33
CA LYS A 119 -1.63 15.76 3.91
C LYS A 119 -1.57 16.15 2.45
N HIS A 120 -2.43 15.53 1.66
CA HIS A 120 -2.56 15.77 0.23
C HIS A 120 -3.96 16.29 -0.04
N ASN A 121 -4.05 17.41 -0.76
CA ASN A 121 -5.33 18.02 -1.10
C ASN A 121 -5.34 18.29 -2.59
N PHE A 122 -6.30 17.70 -3.28
CA PHE A 122 -6.45 17.85 -4.71
C PHE A 122 -7.91 17.71 -5.11
N LEU A 123 -8.20 18.03 -6.36
CA LEU A 123 -9.53 17.92 -6.94
C LEU A 123 -9.60 16.65 -7.78
N ILE A 124 -10.77 16.02 -7.78
CA ILE A 124 -11.16 15.00 -8.76
C ILE A 124 -12.31 15.57 -9.60
N GLY A 125 -12.31 15.32 -10.89
CA GLY A 125 -13.32 15.87 -11.79
C GLY A 125 -13.37 15.12 -13.12
N LYS A 126 -14.33 15.53 -13.95
CA LYS A 126 -14.43 15.07 -15.34
C LYS A 126 -13.52 15.95 -16.19
N ASP A 127 -12.58 15.35 -16.89
CA ASP A 127 -11.76 16.09 -17.83
C ASP A 127 -12.59 16.50 -19.06
N VAL A 128 -12.47 17.77 -19.48
CA VAL A 128 -13.23 18.32 -20.61
C VAL A 128 -12.82 17.71 -21.95
N SER A 129 -11.61 17.19 -22.08
CA SER A 129 -11.06 16.70 -23.34
C SER A 129 -11.36 15.20 -23.55
N THR A 130 -11.14 14.38 -22.53
CA THR A 130 -11.31 12.92 -22.59
C THR A 130 -12.68 12.47 -22.13
N THR A 131 -13.41 13.29 -21.37
CA THR A 131 -14.67 12.96 -20.67
C THR A 131 -14.55 11.88 -19.57
N THR A 132 -13.33 11.45 -19.26
CA THR A 132 -13.01 10.49 -18.19
C THR A 132 -12.65 11.22 -16.89
N ILE A 133 -12.48 10.47 -15.79
CA ILE A 133 -12.16 11.07 -14.49
C ILE A 133 -10.65 11.33 -14.42
N ARG A 134 -10.27 12.51 -13.94
CA ARG A 134 -8.88 12.93 -13.71
C ARG A 134 -8.75 13.68 -12.39
N VAL A 135 -7.52 13.90 -11.94
CA VAL A 135 -7.20 14.57 -10.68
C VAL A 135 -6.21 15.70 -10.87
N THR A 136 -6.15 16.63 -9.91
CA THR A 136 -5.09 17.65 -9.84
C THR A 136 -3.95 17.25 -8.90
N GLY A 137 -3.90 15.97 -8.47
CA GLY A 137 -2.88 15.45 -7.56
C GLY A 137 -1.54 15.30 -8.27
N THR A 138 -0.47 15.80 -7.66
CA THR A 138 0.88 15.85 -8.25
C THR A 138 1.83 14.80 -7.70
N ASP A 139 1.37 13.91 -6.82
CA ASP A 139 2.14 12.74 -6.40
C ASP A 139 2.44 11.86 -7.60
N ASN A 140 3.64 11.27 -7.64
CA ASN A 140 4.04 10.41 -8.75
C ASN A 140 3.04 9.27 -9.01
N TYR A 141 2.33 8.82 -7.98
CA TYR A 141 1.24 7.84 -8.06
C TYR A 141 0.15 8.20 -9.06
N PHE A 142 -0.18 9.49 -9.23
CA PHE A 142 -1.16 9.93 -10.22
C PHE A 142 -0.51 10.29 -11.56
N LEU A 143 0.75 10.75 -11.52
CA LEU A 143 1.48 11.14 -12.73
C LEU A 143 1.89 9.92 -13.57
N SER A 144 2.30 8.82 -12.92
CA SER A 144 2.69 7.57 -13.55
C SER A 144 1.57 6.93 -14.36
N ASP A 145 0.34 7.10 -13.92
CA ASP A 145 -0.87 6.52 -14.53
C ASP A 145 -1.60 7.51 -15.45
N GLY A 146 -0.98 8.66 -15.72
CA GLY A 146 -1.53 9.68 -16.62
C GLY A 146 -2.83 10.31 -16.12
N LEU A 147 -3.04 10.35 -14.80
CA LEU A 147 -4.29 10.81 -14.18
C LEU A 147 -4.34 12.31 -13.90
N TYR A 148 -3.20 13.01 -14.00
CA TYR A 148 -3.13 14.43 -13.69
C TYR A 148 -3.61 15.32 -14.84
N VAL A 149 -4.45 16.30 -14.51
CA VAL A 149 -4.76 17.46 -15.37
C VAL A 149 -4.84 18.74 -14.53
N PRO A 150 -4.63 19.93 -15.14
CA PRO A 150 -4.86 21.22 -14.51
C PRO A 150 -6.31 21.42 -14.06
N ALA A 151 -6.50 22.21 -13.00
CA ALA A 151 -7.82 22.40 -12.38
C ALA A 151 -8.84 23.07 -13.32
N ASP A 152 -8.42 23.90 -14.27
CA ASP A 152 -9.29 24.56 -15.23
C ASP A 152 -9.79 23.64 -16.35
N GLN A 153 -9.22 22.44 -16.48
CA GLN A 153 -9.68 21.39 -17.38
C GLN A 153 -10.69 20.43 -16.75
N LEU A 154 -10.97 20.57 -15.45
CA LEU A 154 -11.91 19.73 -14.73
C LEU A 154 -13.30 20.37 -14.60
N GLU A 155 -14.33 19.61 -14.99
CA GLU A 155 -15.72 19.85 -14.66
C GLU A 155 -16.17 19.03 -13.43
N ASN A 156 -17.26 19.45 -12.78
CA ASN A 156 -17.87 18.75 -11.64
C ASN A 156 -16.92 18.46 -10.46
N GLN A 157 -15.94 19.33 -10.25
CA GLN A 157 -14.86 19.18 -9.28
C GLN A 157 -15.35 18.82 -7.88
N LYS A 158 -14.73 17.80 -7.28
CA LYS A 158 -14.88 17.42 -5.87
C LYS A 158 -13.53 17.52 -5.18
N PRO A 159 -13.43 18.19 -4.01
CA PRO A 159 -12.21 18.19 -3.23
C PRO A 159 -12.05 16.86 -2.48
N LEU A 160 -10.85 16.29 -2.55
CA LEU A 160 -10.42 15.16 -1.72
C LEU A 160 -9.32 15.64 -0.76
N ASN A 161 -9.47 15.29 0.52
CA ASN A 161 -8.42 15.44 1.51
C ASN A 161 -7.91 14.03 1.83
N LEU A 162 -6.68 13.73 1.42
CA LEU A 162 -5.99 12.48 1.70
C LEU A 162 -4.98 12.70 2.82
N HIS A 163 -5.01 11.83 3.83
CA HIS A 163 -4.03 11.78 4.90
C HIS A 163 -3.32 10.43 4.85
N VAL A 164 -2.01 10.44 4.59
CA VAL A 164 -1.17 9.25 4.51
C VAL A 164 -0.35 9.15 5.79
N ILE A 165 -0.54 8.07 6.53
CA ILE A 165 0.01 7.90 7.88
C ILE A 165 0.62 6.52 8.05
N LEU A 166 1.92 6.49 8.35
CA LEU A 166 2.65 5.27 8.66
C LEU A 166 2.20 4.63 9.98
N ILE A 167 1.93 3.32 9.94
CA ILE A 167 1.70 2.48 11.12
C ILE A 167 2.87 1.51 11.30
N ASN A 168 3.44 1.54 12.50
CA ASN A 168 4.49 0.61 12.90
C ASN A 168 3.93 -0.46 13.85
N PRO A 169 4.45 -1.70 13.80
CA PRO A 169 4.08 -2.74 14.75
C PRO A 169 4.50 -2.32 16.17
N THR A 170 3.62 -2.55 17.14
CA THR A 170 3.96 -2.35 18.55
C THR A 170 4.80 -3.53 19.01
N GLU A 171 6.03 -3.29 19.46
CA GLU A 171 6.89 -4.34 20.00
C GLU A 171 6.21 -5.11 21.14
N SER A 172 6.44 -6.43 21.20
CA SER A 172 6.08 -7.22 22.38
C SER A 172 6.96 -6.75 23.54
N SER A 173 6.32 -6.22 24.60
CA SER A 173 7.01 -5.90 25.83
C SER A 173 7.41 -7.20 26.54
N ASN A 174 8.49 -7.83 26.08
CA ASN A 174 9.19 -8.85 26.83
C ASN A 174 10.00 -8.16 27.93
N SER A 175 9.35 -7.77 29.03
CA SER A 175 10.09 -7.33 30.20
C SER A 175 9.45 -7.72 31.52
N CYS A 176 10.25 -8.45 32.29
CA CYS A 176 10.29 -8.47 33.75
C CYS A 176 9.29 -9.37 34.47
N GLU A 177 9.61 -10.66 34.55
CA GLU A 177 9.41 -11.38 35.81
C GLU A 177 10.18 -10.63 36.90
N GLY A 178 9.43 -10.04 37.82
CA GLY A 178 9.97 -9.33 38.96
C GLY A 178 10.65 -10.29 39.92
N ASN A 179 11.93 -10.06 40.19
CA ASN A 179 12.53 -10.49 41.45
C ASN A 179 12.81 -9.25 42.30
N GLY A 180 11.90 -8.99 43.23
CA GLY A 180 12.19 -8.17 44.39
C GLY A 180 13.14 -8.90 45.34
N THR A 181 14.27 -8.25 45.66
CA THR A 181 14.84 -8.04 47.01
C THR A 181 14.80 -9.22 48.01
N VAL A 182 15.85 -9.73 48.67
CA VAL A 182 17.18 -9.22 49.11
C VAL A 182 18.06 -10.43 49.52
N ALA A 183 19.39 -10.26 49.48
CA ALA A 183 20.36 -10.64 50.53
C ALA A 183 21.53 -11.56 50.14
N SER A 184 22.67 -10.91 49.88
CA SER A 184 23.97 -11.10 50.54
C SER A 184 24.60 -12.49 50.73
N ALA A 185 25.78 -12.62 50.09
CA ALA A 185 27.07 -13.02 50.68
C ALA A 185 27.74 -14.34 50.20
N LYS A 186 28.92 -14.13 49.59
CA LYS A 186 30.19 -14.90 49.67
C LYS A 186 30.20 -16.43 49.47
N ARG A 187 30.75 -16.81 48.30
CA ARG A 187 31.99 -17.60 48.08
C ARG A 187 32.14 -18.95 48.80
N LEU A 188 32.21 -20.07 48.06
CA LEU A 188 33.39 -20.97 48.02
C LEU A 188 33.29 -22.06 46.93
N LYS A 189 34.47 -22.52 46.54
CA LYS A 189 34.92 -23.47 45.51
C LYS A 189 35.10 -24.87 46.14
N LEU A 190 34.82 -25.96 45.41
CA LEU A 190 35.46 -27.30 45.50
C LEU A 190 34.81 -28.17 44.37
N ASN A 191 35.51 -28.64 43.33
CA ASN A 191 36.49 -29.72 43.20
C ASN A 191 35.92 -31.16 43.10
N THR A 192 36.04 -31.68 41.86
CA THR A 192 36.59 -32.98 41.40
C THR A 192 35.92 -34.35 41.63
N ASP A 193 36.15 -35.19 40.59
CA ASP A 193 36.21 -36.66 40.49
C ASP A 193 34.86 -37.41 40.31
N ASP A 194 34.69 -38.45 39.48
CA ASP A 194 35.56 -39.20 38.57
C ASP A 194 34.70 -40.20 37.71
N ALA A 195 35.26 -40.63 36.56
CA ALA A 195 35.15 -41.97 35.90
C ALA A 195 33.75 -42.60 35.55
N ALA A 196 33.54 -43.39 34.48
CA ALA A 196 34.30 -43.89 33.33
C ALA A 196 33.36 -44.73 32.41
N SER A 197 33.88 -45.11 31.22
CA SER A 197 33.55 -46.28 30.35
C SER A 197 32.97 -45.89 28.96
N ALA A 198 33.79 -45.78 27.90
CA ALA A 198 34.28 -46.86 26.99
C ALA A 198 33.36 -46.97 25.74
N THR A 199 33.80 -47.10 24.47
CA THR A 199 35.09 -47.52 23.89
C THR A 199 35.07 -47.39 22.34
N SER A 200 36.25 -47.15 21.75
CA SER A 200 36.79 -47.71 20.48
C SER A 200 36.28 -47.19 19.12
N ALA A 201 37.07 -47.00 18.05
CA ALA A 201 38.53 -47.01 17.76
C ALA A 201 38.68 -46.59 16.26
N SER A 202 39.43 -45.54 15.90
CA SER A 202 40.81 -45.51 15.35
C SER A 202 41.05 -46.06 13.93
N SER A 203 41.67 -45.25 13.07
CA SER A 203 42.89 -45.64 12.33
C SER A 203 43.66 -44.40 11.84
N VAL A 204 44.97 -44.53 11.84
CA VAL A 204 46.05 -43.52 11.78
C VAL A 204 46.76 -43.54 10.41
N ASP A 205 47.39 -42.39 10.13
CA ASP A 205 48.48 -41.97 9.20
C ASP A 205 49.64 -43.00 9.00
N PRO A 206 50.76 -42.80 8.23
CA PRO A 206 51.37 -41.56 7.68
C PRO A 206 52.11 -41.64 6.31
N GLY A 207 52.66 -40.52 5.82
CA GLY A 207 53.74 -40.53 4.81
C GLY A 207 54.05 -39.18 4.13
N ASP A 208 55.30 -38.72 4.27
CA ASP A 208 55.82 -37.35 4.12
C ASP A 208 56.56 -37.08 2.76
N LEU A 209 56.95 -35.80 2.55
CA LEU A 209 57.92 -35.19 1.61
C LEU A 209 57.55 -34.72 0.16
N ASP A 210 57.49 -33.38 0.06
CA ASP A 210 58.37 -32.47 -0.71
C ASP A 210 58.07 -31.92 -2.14
N HIS A 211 58.08 -30.56 -2.15
CA HIS A 211 58.58 -29.60 -3.15
C HIS A 211 57.75 -29.28 -4.42
N ILE A 212 57.26 -28.02 -4.56
CA ILE A 212 57.89 -26.86 -5.26
C ILE A 212 56.87 -25.66 -5.33
N ILE A 213 57.34 -24.49 -4.88
CA ILE A 213 56.79 -23.10 -4.88
C ILE A 213 56.98 -22.45 -6.30
N PRO A 214 56.31 -21.35 -6.77
CA PRO A 214 55.80 -20.21 -5.99
C PRO A 214 54.45 -19.59 -6.34
N SER A 215 53.99 -18.84 -5.34
CA SER A 215 53.03 -17.75 -5.41
C SER A 215 53.72 -16.38 -5.59
N VAL A 216 52.88 -15.40 -5.94
CA VAL A 216 52.99 -13.93 -5.76
C VAL A 216 53.78 -13.13 -6.81
N LYS A 217 53.10 -12.17 -7.46
CA LYS A 217 53.30 -10.71 -7.26
C LYS A 217 52.51 -9.85 -8.25
N LYS A 218 51.75 -8.89 -7.72
CA LYS A 218 52.02 -7.48 -8.03
C LYS A 218 51.71 -6.56 -6.85
N LYS A 219 52.69 -5.69 -6.60
CA LYS A 219 52.85 -4.69 -5.54
C LYS A 219 52.15 -3.37 -5.92
N GLU A 220 51.59 -2.67 -4.93
CA GLU A 220 52.10 -1.40 -4.34
C GLU A 220 52.99 -0.48 -5.23
N ILE A 221 52.92 0.87 -5.25
CA ILE A 221 52.84 1.85 -4.16
C ILE A 221 52.76 3.32 -4.69
N GLN A 222 52.06 4.20 -3.92
CA GLN A 222 52.23 5.65 -3.61
C GLN A 222 52.32 6.79 -4.66
N ASN A 223 51.57 7.87 -4.38
CA ASN A 223 52.19 9.15 -3.97
C ASN A 223 51.24 10.06 -3.17
N ALA A 224 51.84 10.79 -2.22
CA ALA A 224 51.24 11.63 -1.19
C ALA A 224 51.02 13.09 -1.62
N GLY A 225 50.17 13.82 -0.90
CA GLY A 225 50.08 15.28 -0.97
C GLY A 225 48.96 15.87 -0.11
N ALA A 226 49.33 16.64 0.90
CA ALA A 226 48.49 17.09 2.01
C ALA A 226 47.86 18.48 1.80
N LEU A 227 46.92 18.80 2.71
CA LEU A 227 46.65 20.09 3.40
C LEU A 227 45.39 20.91 3.05
N ASN A 228 44.63 21.15 4.15
CA ASN A 228 43.80 22.31 4.55
C ASN A 228 42.36 22.37 4.01
N ARG A 229 41.29 22.60 4.79
CA ARG A 229 41.13 23.13 6.16
C ARG A 229 39.70 22.80 6.63
N ALA A 230 39.56 22.34 7.87
CA ALA A 230 38.28 22.17 8.56
C ALA A 230 38.25 23.11 9.79
N GLU A 231 37.16 23.85 9.95
CA GLU A 231 36.72 24.57 11.16
C GLU A 231 35.18 24.45 11.18
N THR A 232 34.63 23.45 11.87
CA THR A 232 33.97 23.49 13.21
C THR A 232 32.78 24.45 13.35
N LEU A 233 31.58 23.91 13.61
CA LEU A 233 30.85 24.01 14.90
C LEU A 233 29.39 23.51 14.77
N GLY A 234 28.95 22.68 15.71
CA GLY A 234 27.52 22.40 15.94
C GLY A 234 27.15 21.01 16.44
N GLU A 235 27.79 20.50 17.50
CA GLU A 235 27.27 19.34 18.25
C GLU A 235 25.95 19.70 18.93
N GLY A 236 24.90 18.94 18.63
CA GLY A 236 23.61 18.97 19.28
C GLY A 236 23.15 17.55 19.64
N SER A 237 23.76 17.00 20.68
CA SER A 237 23.26 15.94 21.56
C SER A 237 22.32 14.87 20.95
N ALA A 238 22.92 13.84 20.36
CA ALA A 238 22.28 12.53 20.27
C ALA A 238 22.40 11.85 21.65
N SER A 239 21.40 12.04 22.52
CA SER A 239 21.29 11.22 23.72
C SER A 239 19.84 11.11 24.22
N SER A 240 19.38 9.87 24.18
CA SER A 240 18.27 9.31 24.96
C SER A 240 16.86 9.83 24.63
N CYS A 241 16.06 8.95 24.01
CA CYS A 241 14.73 8.61 24.54
C CYS A 241 14.26 7.28 23.92
N LEU A 242 14.79 6.17 24.45
CA LEU A 242 14.01 4.94 24.58
C LEU A 242 12.88 5.22 25.58
N LYS A 243 11.75 5.77 25.13
CA LYS A 243 10.54 5.94 25.94
C LYS A 243 9.28 5.82 25.07
N ASN A 244 8.51 4.77 25.35
CA ASN A 244 7.08 4.57 25.09
C ASN A 244 6.62 4.55 23.61
N THR A 245 6.53 3.35 23.02
CA THR A 245 5.79 3.04 21.79
C THR A 245 4.30 3.42 21.82
N GLU A 246 3.72 3.71 22.99
CA GLU A 246 2.36 4.25 23.11
C GLU A 246 2.24 5.75 22.77
N CYS A 247 3.34 6.52 22.81
CA CYS A 247 3.31 7.95 22.55
C CYS A 247 2.99 8.28 21.07
N PRO A 248 3.60 7.60 20.07
CA PRO A 248 3.32 7.83 18.65
C PRO A 248 1.88 7.52 18.22
N ILE A 249 1.31 6.38 18.65
CA ILE A 249 -0.05 5.98 18.22
C ILE A 249 -1.12 6.96 18.76
N ARG A 250 -0.93 7.54 19.95
CA ARG A 250 -1.88 8.54 20.49
C ARG A 250 -1.93 9.80 19.65
N ASP A 251 -0.80 10.21 19.06
CA ASP A 251 -0.79 11.38 18.18
C ASP A 251 -1.47 11.05 16.85
N ILE A 252 -1.26 9.85 16.31
CA ILE A 252 -2.03 9.34 15.16
C ILE A 252 -3.54 9.36 15.45
N VAL A 253 -3.98 8.87 16.62
CA VAL A 253 -5.40 8.90 17.02
C VAL A 253 -5.96 10.31 16.98
N LYS A 254 -5.21 11.32 17.47
CA LYS A 254 -5.66 12.72 17.42
C LYS A 254 -5.79 13.21 15.99
N ASP A 255 -4.82 12.90 15.12
CA ASP A 255 -4.82 13.33 13.73
C ASP A 255 -5.99 12.71 12.96
N VAL A 256 -6.21 11.40 13.12
CA VAL A 256 -7.36 10.71 12.51
C VAL A 256 -8.67 11.27 13.08
N CYS A 257 -8.78 11.48 14.39
CA CYS A 257 -9.97 12.10 14.99
C CYS A 257 -10.28 13.49 14.43
N GLN A 258 -9.26 14.32 14.16
CA GLN A 258 -9.46 15.63 13.53
C GLN A 258 -10.04 15.51 12.12
N VAL A 259 -9.62 14.49 11.34
CA VAL A 259 -10.20 14.21 10.03
C VAL A 259 -11.65 13.75 10.17
N LEU A 260 -11.90 12.80 11.09
CA LEU A 260 -13.24 12.24 11.31
C LEU A 260 -14.25 13.28 11.82
N GLN A 261 -13.80 14.32 12.53
CA GLN A 261 -14.65 15.45 12.95
C GLN A 261 -15.14 16.31 11.79
N LYS A 262 -14.43 16.34 10.66
CA LYS A 262 -14.88 17.01 9.43
C LYS A 262 -15.93 16.18 8.70
N GLY A 263 -15.90 14.86 8.87
CA GLY A 263 -16.81 13.91 8.28
C GLY A 263 -18.16 13.86 8.99
N ASN A 264 -19.17 13.46 8.24
CA ASN A 264 -20.53 13.26 8.75
C ASN A 264 -20.72 11.87 9.36
N ALA A 265 -20.00 10.88 8.85
CA ALA A 265 -19.90 9.49 9.29
C ALA A 265 -18.56 8.95 8.78
N TYR A 266 -18.15 7.79 9.27
CA TYR A 266 -17.00 7.13 8.68
C TYR A 266 -17.19 5.63 8.51
N VAL A 267 -16.50 5.11 7.50
CA VAL A 267 -16.34 3.69 7.17
C VAL A 267 -14.91 3.29 7.56
N LEU A 268 -14.77 2.13 8.18
CA LEU A 268 -13.49 1.49 8.45
C LEU A 268 -13.29 0.38 7.43
N ASP A 269 -12.21 0.44 6.69
CA ASP A 269 -11.81 -0.52 5.68
C ASP A 269 -10.44 -1.09 6.03
N ILE A 270 -10.31 -2.41 5.89
CA ILE A 270 -9.11 -3.17 6.26
C ILE A 270 -8.86 -4.23 5.19
N ASP A 271 -7.86 -4.04 4.37
CA ASP A 271 -7.31 -5.16 3.61
C ASP A 271 -6.38 -5.99 4.51
N LEU A 272 -6.41 -7.31 4.35
CA LEU A 272 -5.58 -8.22 5.11
C LEU A 272 -4.11 -8.16 4.67
N ASP A 273 -3.84 -7.69 3.45
CA ASP A 273 -2.47 -7.51 2.97
C ASP A 273 -1.70 -6.43 3.76
N PHE A 274 -2.40 -5.53 4.47
CA PHE A 274 -1.81 -4.57 5.42
C PHE A 274 -0.91 -5.27 6.44
N PHE A 275 -1.26 -6.51 6.81
CA PHE A 275 -0.54 -7.27 7.82
C PHE A 275 0.60 -8.10 7.23
N SER A 276 0.50 -8.49 5.97
CA SER A 276 1.49 -9.30 5.26
C SER A 276 1.17 -9.26 3.77
N VAL A 277 2.13 -8.87 2.93
CA VAL A 277 1.89 -8.64 1.51
C VAL A 277 2.94 -9.35 0.65
N LYS A 278 2.50 -9.86 -0.49
CA LYS A 278 3.33 -10.34 -1.59
C LYS A 278 3.10 -9.45 -2.80
N ASN A 279 4.19 -9.19 -3.50
CA ASN A 279 4.14 -8.87 -4.92
C ASN A 279 4.09 -10.19 -5.70
N PRO A 280 2.95 -10.56 -6.31
CA PRO A 280 2.79 -11.85 -7.00
C PRO A 280 3.69 -11.96 -8.25
N PHE A 281 4.00 -10.85 -8.92
CA PHE A 281 4.85 -10.84 -10.11
C PHE A 281 6.30 -11.26 -9.83
N LYS A 282 6.79 -11.08 -8.60
CA LYS A 282 8.12 -11.57 -8.18
C LYS A 282 8.24 -13.09 -8.14
N GLU A 283 7.12 -13.79 -8.00
CA GLU A 283 7.09 -15.25 -8.05
C GLU A 283 6.94 -15.77 -9.50
N MET A 284 6.32 -14.98 -10.39
CA MET A 284 6.08 -15.33 -11.79
C MET A 284 7.30 -15.12 -12.69
N TYR A 285 8.02 -14.01 -12.49
CA TYR A 285 9.12 -13.58 -13.36
C TYR A 285 10.48 -13.67 -12.68
N THR A 286 11.51 -13.96 -13.47
CA THR A 286 12.88 -13.96 -12.98
C THR A 286 13.35 -12.53 -12.70
N GLN A 287 14.37 -12.39 -11.85
CA GLN A 287 14.99 -11.09 -11.56
C GLN A 287 15.41 -10.34 -12.85
N THR A 288 15.95 -11.04 -13.83
CA THR A 288 16.35 -10.45 -15.12
C THR A 288 15.16 -9.97 -15.95
N GLU A 289 14.07 -10.74 -16.01
CA GLU A 289 12.84 -10.32 -16.69
C GLU A 289 12.22 -9.09 -15.99
N TYR A 290 12.27 -9.06 -14.66
CA TYR A 290 11.80 -7.94 -13.87
C TYR A 290 12.63 -6.66 -14.11
N GLU A 291 13.96 -6.77 -14.21
CA GLU A 291 14.84 -5.65 -14.57
C GLU A 291 14.56 -5.12 -15.98
N LEU A 292 14.24 -6.01 -16.94
CA LEU A 292 13.86 -5.61 -18.29
C LEU A 292 12.50 -4.91 -18.32
N LEU A 293 11.52 -5.39 -17.54
CA LEU A 293 10.24 -4.71 -17.34
C LEU A 293 10.44 -3.32 -16.72
N GLN A 294 11.27 -3.22 -15.68
CA GLN A 294 11.61 -1.92 -15.08
C GLN A 294 12.25 -0.97 -16.10
N GLU A 295 13.11 -1.46 -17.01
CA GLU A 295 13.70 -0.62 -18.06
C GLU A 295 12.65 -0.13 -19.07
N LEU A 296 11.74 -1.02 -19.50
CA LEU A 296 10.67 -0.71 -20.46
C LEU A 296 9.66 0.29 -19.90
N TYR A 297 9.23 0.07 -18.65
CA TYR A 297 8.16 0.83 -18.00
C TYR A 297 8.67 1.98 -17.13
N ASN A 298 9.99 2.22 -17.07
CA ASN A 298 10.59 3.26 -16.23
C ASN A 298 9.91 4.62 -16.41
N PHE A 299 9.27 5.09 -15.34
CA PHE A 299 8.63 6.40 -15.31
C PHE A 299 9.62 7.51 -14.94
N LYS A 300 9.77 8.48 -15.85
CA LYS A 300 10.63 9.64 -15.63
C LYS A 300 9.93 10.69 -14.79
N LYS A 301 10.16 10.61 -13.47
CA LYS A 301 9.62 11.57 -12.49
C LYS A 301 9.94 13.02 -12.86
N PRO A 302 8.99 13.95 -12.65
CA PRO A 302 9.27 15.37 -12.83
C PRO A 302 10.29 15.86 -11.78
N HIS A 303 10.90 17.00 -12.06
CA HIS A 303 11.83 17.62 -11.10
C HIS A 303 11.06 18.24 -9.92
N LYS A 304 11.73 18.41 -8.76
CA LYS A 304 11.07 18.81 -7.49
C LYS A 304 10.29 20.13 -7.54
N ASN A 305 10.60 21.02 -8.48
CA ASN A 305 9.98 22.33 -8.64
C ASN A 305 9.28 22.44 -10.00
N ALA A 306 8.78 21.32 -10.53
CA ALA A 306 8.08 21.26 -11.80
C ALA A 306 6.94 22.28 -11.85
N THR A 307 6.91 23.03 -12.94
CA THR A 307 5.78 23.89 -13.28
C THR A 307 4.62 23.03 -13.76
N GLU A 308 3.43 23.63 -13.87
CA GLU A 308 2.25 22.95 -14.44
C GLU A 308 2.51 22.45 -15.87
N GLU A 309 3.27 23.21 -16.67
CA GLU A 309 3.69 22.82 -18.02
C GLU A 309 4.63 21.59 -17.98
N ASP A 310 5.58 21.56 -17.06
CA ASP A 310 6.45 20.38 -16.87
C ASP A 310 5.68 19.13 -16.45
N LEU A 311 4.61 19.29 -15.66
CA LEU A 311 3.75 18.17 -15.23
C LEU A 311 2.90 17.66 -16.39
N LEU A 312 2.35 18.55 -17.21
CA LEU A 312 1.62 18.20 -18.43
C LEU A 312 2.52 17.42 -19.40
N ASP A 313 3.71 17.94 -19.69
CA ASP A 313 4.69 17.26 -20.55
C ASP A 313 5.06 15.89 -19.97
N CYS A 314 5.24 15.78 -18.65
CA CYS A 314 5.56 14.52 -17.98
C CYS A 314 4.46 13.47 -18.18
N VAL A 315 3.19 13.87 -17.98
CA VAL A 315 2.02 13.00 -18.15
C VAL A 315 1.81 12.62 -19.61
N GLU A 316 1.89 13.56 -20.54
CA GLU A 316 1.72 13.29 -21.97
C GLU A 316 2.78 12.30 -22.47
N ASN A 317 4.05 12.49 -22.10
CA ASN A 317 5.11 11.56 -22.45
C ASN A 317 4.90 10.16 -21.84
N ARG A 318 4.34 10.10 -20.63
CA ARG A 318 4.03 8.83 -19.96
C ARG A 318 2.85 8.11 -20.64
N VAL A 319 1.78 8.82 -20.98
CA VAL A 319 0.63 8.25 -21.70
C VAL A 319 1.08 7.66 -23.03
N HIS A 320 1.86 8.40 -23.83
CA HIS A 320 2.39 7.87 -25.09
C HIS A 320 3.27 6.62 -24.89
N GLN A 321 4.09 6.59 -23.84
CA GLN A 321 4.89 5.39 -23.52
C GLN A 321 3.99 4.18 -23.21
N LEU A 322 2.94 4.38 -22.41
CA LEU A 322 2.02 3.31 -22.04
C LEU A 322 1.21 2.82 -23.24
N GLU A 323 0.74 3.72 -24.11
CA GLU A 323 0.05 3.38 -25.36
C GLU A 323 0.96 2.58 -26.30
N ASP A 324 2.24 2.99 -26.45
CA ASP A 324 3.21 2.24 -27.25
C ASP A 324 3.47 0.84 -26.67
N LEU A 325 3.53 0.71 -25.33
CA LEU A 325 3.72 -0.59 -24.66
C LEU A 325 2.48 -1.48 -24.79
N GLU A 326 1.29 -0.95 -24.54
CA GLU A 326 0.02 -1.67 -24.73
C GLU A 326 -0.11 -2.20 -26.16
N ALA A 327 0.16 -1.35 -27.16
CA ALA A 327 0.15 -1.75 -28.57
C ALA A 327 1.21 -2.82 -28.89
N ALA A 328 2.40 -2.73 -28.29
CA ALA A 328 3.44 -3.73 -28.47
C ALA A 328 3.05 -5.09 -27.89
N PHE A 329 2.51 -5.12 -26.67
CA PHE A 329 2.08 -6.37 -26.03
C PHE A 329 0.83 -6.96 -26.71
N ALA A 330 -0.07 -6.12 -27.24
CA ALA A 330 -1.19 -6.58 -28.07
C ALA A 330 -0.71 -7.25 -29.37
N ASP A 331 0.26 -6.65 -30.08
CA ASP A 331 0.87 -7.26 -31.27
C ASP A 331 1.54 -8.61 -30.93
N LEU A 332 2.17 -8.74 -29.75
CA LEU A 332 2.82 -9.98 -29.29
C LEU A 332 1.83 -11.11 -28.99
N CYS A 333 0.59 -10.80 -28.61
CA CYS A 333 -0.48 -11.79 -28.48
C CYS A 333 -0.84 -12.44 -29.83
N ASP A 334 -0.66 -11.72 -30.94
CA ASP A 334 -0.89 -12.25 -32.29
C ASP A 334 0.35 -12.95 -32.88
N SER A 335 1.54 -12.32 -32.78
CA SER A 335 2.81 -12.89 -33.24
C SER A 335 4.00 -12.35 -32.47
N ASP A 336 4.80 -13.25 -31.91
CA ASP A 336 6.05 -12.94 -31.18
C ASP A 336 7.31 -13.33 -31.98
N ASP A 337 7.22 -13.19 -33.31
CA ASP A 337 8.31 -13.46 -34.25
C ASP A 337 9.38 -12.35 -34.28
N GLU A 338 10.53 -12.65 -34.89
CA GLU A 338 11.64 -11.70 -34.98
C GLU A 338 11.29 -10.43 -35.77
N GLU A 339 10.39 -10.50 -36.75
CA GLU A 339 10.01 -9.30 -37.52
C GLU A 339 9.24 -8.31 -36.65
N THR A 340 8.27 -8.81 -35.87
CA THR A 340 7.46 -8.04 -34.93
C THR A 340 8.34 -7.45 -33.83
N LEU A 341 9.26 -8.25 -33.26
CA LEU A 341 10.19 -7.79 -32.24
C LEU A 341 11.14 -6.70 -32.77
N GLN A 342 11.69 -6.85 -33.97
CA GLN A 342 12.58 -5.85 -34.56
C GLN A 342 11.84 -4.55 -34.93
N LYS A 343 10.58 -4.66 -35.37
CA LYS A 343 9.70 -3.49 -35.59
C LYS A 343 9.58 -2.68 -34.30
N TRP A 344 9.18 -3.29 -33.19
CA TRP A 344 9.00 -2.59 -31.92
C TRP A 344 10.32 -2.10 -31.33
N ALA A 345 11.39 -2.89 -31.39
CA ALA A 345 12.70 -2.48 -30.89
C ALA A 345 13.35 -1.31 -31.66
N SER A 346 12.81 -0.96 -32.83
CA SER A 346 13.24 0.23 -33.58
C SER A 346 12.77 1.54 -32.94
N TYR A 347 11.70 1.50 -32.14
CA TYR A 347 11.18 2.65 -31.40
C TYR A 347 12.09 2.99 -30.20
N PRO A 348 12.24 4.28 -29.84
CA PRO A 348 13.04 4.68 -28.69
C PRO A 348 12.56 4.01 -27.39
N GLY A 349 13.49 3.46 -26.61
CA GLY A 349 13.17 2.80 -25.32
C GLY A 349 12.71 1.34 -25.42
N MET A 350 12.30 0.85 -26.60
CA MET A 350 11.74 -0.50 -26.77
C MET A 350 12.76 -1.61 -27.02
N LYS A 351 14.07 -1.29 -27.06
CA LYS A 351 15.13 -2.28 -27.28
C LYS A 351 15.13 -3.46 -26.29
N PRO A 352 14.84 -3.27 -24.99
CA PRO A 352 14.81 -4.38 -24.02
C PRO A 352 13.73 -5.42 -24.32
N LEU A 353 12.69 -5.08 -25.12
CA LEU A 353 11.58 -5.98 -25.45
C LEU A 353 12.06 -7.30 -26.08
N ILE A 354 13.06 -7.24 -26.96
CA ILE A 354 13.65 -8.43 -27.58
C ILE A 354 14.21 -9.38 -26.51
N GLN A 355 14.99 -8.84 -25.57
CA GLN A 355 15.62 -9.65 -24.53
C GLN A 355 14.58 -10.23 -23.57
N LEU A 356 13.53 -9.47 -23.26
CA LEU A 356 12.43 -9.90 -22.42
C LEU A 356 11.70 -11.08 -23.07
N VAL A 357 11.28 -10.93 -24.32
CA VAL A 357 10.54 -11.97 -25.06
C VAL A 357 11.41 -13.22 -25.26
N HIS A 358 12.68 -13.06 -25.61
CA HIS A 358 13.61 -14.21 -25.70
C HIS A 358 13.77 -14.93 -24.37
N SER A 359 13.92 -14.21 -23.25
CA SER A 359 14.00 -14.80 -21.91
C SER A 359 12.73 -15.60 -21.59
N LEU A 360 11.55 -15.00 -21.79
CA LEU A 360 10.27 -15.64 -21.52
C LEU A 360 10.12 -16.94 -22.33
N LYS A 361 10.39 -16.89 -23.64
CA LYS A 361 10.29 -18.06 -24.55
C LYS A 361 11.27 -19.19 -24.22
N THR A 362 12.35 -18.91 -23.48
CA THR A 362 13.26 -19.98 -23.04
C THR A 362 12.69 -20.81 -21.90
N ARG A 363 11.74 -20.26 -21.12
CA ARG A 363 11.13 -20.91 -19.96
C ARG A 363 9.67 -21.28 -20.18
N MET A 364 8.97 -20.59 -21.07
CA MET A 364 7.55 -20.71 -21.33
C MET A 364 7.34 -21.03 -22.82
N GLU A 365 6.54 -22.06 -23.12
CA GLU A 365 6.19 -22.41 -24.51
C GLU A 365 5.35 -21.32 -25.18
N SER A 366 4.43 -20.72 -24.41
CA SER A 366 3.59 -19.60 -24.81
C SER A 366 3.52 -18.61 -23.65
N PRO A 367 4.32 -17.52 -23.67
CA PRO A 367 4.22 -16.47 -22.66
C PRO A 367 2.83 -15.83 -22.66
N ASP A 368 2.31 -15.54 -21.46
CA ASP A 368 1.09 -14.74 -21.30
C ASP A 368 1.47 -13.25 -21.37
N TYR A 369 1.44 -12.69 -22.58
CA TYR A 369 1.87 -11.31 -22.83
C TYR A 369 0.95 -10.27 -22.19
N GLU A 370 -0.32 -10.59 -21.96
CA GLU A 370 -1.22 -9.74 -21.19
C GLU A 370 -0.74 -9.65 -19.74
N MET A 371 -0.46 -10.79 -19.10
CA MET A 371 0.09 -10.81 -17.73
C MET A 371 1.47 -10.12 -17.64
N VAL A 372 2.31 -10.25 -18.66
CA VAL A 372 3.61 -9.55 -18.71
C VAL A 372 3.41 -8.04 -18.80
N HIS A 373 2.44 -7.58 -19.58
CA HIS A 373 2.07 -6.16 -19.65
C HIS A 373 1.58 -5.65 -18.29
N GLN A 374 0.67 -6.38 -17.65
CA GLN A 374 0.17 -6.06 -16.30
C GLN A 374 1.32 -5.98 -15.28
N ALA A 375 2.25 -6.94 -15.28
CA ALA A 375 3.43 -6.89 -14.43
C ALA A 375 4.28 -5.63 -14.69
N GLY A 376 4.47 -5.28 -15.96
CA GLY A 376 5.21 -4.09 -16.36
C GLY A 376 4.62 -2.78 -15.86
N LEU A 377 3.28 -2.65 -15.88
CA LEU A 377 2.58 -1.47 -15.36
C LEU A 377 2.90 -1.21 -13.88
N THR A 378 3.28 -2.24 -13.14
CA THR A 378 3.61 -2.16 -11.70
C THR A 378 5.10 -1.98 -11.39
N CYS A 379 5.94 -1.86 -12.42
CA CYS A 379 7.41 -1.82 -12.34
C CYS A 379 8.01 -0.42 -12.60
N ASP A 380 7.21 0.64 -12.53
CA ASP A 380 7.52 1.90 -13.19
C ASP A 380 8.39 2.88 -12.39
N TYR A 381 8.05 3.17 -11.12
CA TYR A 381 8.70 4.22 -10.32
C TYR A 381 8.87 3.87 -8.85
N VAL A 382 7.95 3.05 -8.33
CA VAL A 382 7.97 2.39 -7.03
C VAL A 382 7.44 0.98 -7.29
N GLU A 383 8.23 0.00 -6.90
CA GLU A 383 7.84 -1.40 -7.00
C GLU A 383 6.66 -1.70 -6.05
N LEU A 384 5.77 -2.61 -6.45
CA LEU A 384 4.71 -3.07 -5.55
C LEU A 384 5.28 -3.60 -4.21
N PRO A 385 4.57 -3.33 -3.10
CA PRO A 385 4.96 -3.82 -1.80
C PRO A 385 5.18 -5.33 -1.76
N HIS A 386 6.24 -5.77 -1.08
CA HIS A 386 6.51 -7.18 -0.81
C HIS A 386 7.14 -7.32 0.57
N HIS A 387 6.38 -7.85 1.52
CA HIS A 387 6.83 -8.15 2.89
C HIS A 387 5.94 -9.23 3.51
N VAL A 388 6.38 -10.48 3.42
CA VAL A 388 5.72 -11.59 4.14
C VAL A 388 6.07 -11.50 5.62
N SER A 389 5.14 -11.02 6.43
CA SER A 389 5.33 -10.76 7.85
C SER A 389 5.48 -12.05 8.66
N THR A 390 6.28 -11.96 9.72
CA THR A 390 6.30 -12.98 10.78
C THR A 390 5.05 -12.91 11.65
N GLU A 391 4.73 -13.97 12.40
CA GLU A 391 3.58 -13.96 13.33
C GLU A 391 3.72 -12.85 14.39
N ASP A 392 4.93 -12.60 14.89
CA ASP A 392 5.21 -11.52 15.86
C ASP A 392 4.94 -10.13 15.26
N GLU A 393 5.28 -9.90 13.99
CA GLU A 393 4.98 -8.65 13.29
C GLU A 393 3.48 -8.46 13.10
N ILE A 394 2.76 -9.51 12.68
CA ILE A 394 1.30 -9.49 12.54
C ILE A 394 0.65 -9.15 13.89
N GLU A 395 1.07 -9.80 14.98
CA GLU A 395 0.59 -9.50 16.34
C GLU A 395 0.92 -8.07 16.79
N GLY A 396 2.10 -7.57 16.43
CA GLY A 396 2.49 -6.19 16.69
C GLY A 396 1.60 -5.18 15.98
N LEU A 397 1.24 -5.44 14.71
CA LEU A 397 0.32 -4.60 13.92
C LEU A 397 -1.11 -4.67 14.46
N ILE A 398 -1.61 -5.86 14.78
CA ILE A 398 -2.90 -6.08 15.45
C ILE A 398 -2.96 -5.26 16.76
N ARG A 399 -1.91 -5.27 17.57
CA ARG A 399 -1.85 -4.45 18.79
C ARG A 399 -1.89 -2.96 18.49
N SER A 400 -1.14 -2.48 17.50
CA SER A 400 -1.15 -1.08 17.08
C SER A 400 -2.53 -0.61 16.64
N ILE A 401 -3.19 -1.37 15.77
CA ILE A 401 -4.55 -1.09 15.29
C ILE A 401 -5.53 -1.11 16.46
N LYS A 402 -5.43 -2.07 17.38
CA LYS A 402 -6.31 -2.14 18.54
C LYS A 402 -6.27 -0.86 19.38
N VAL A 403 -5.06 -0.36 19.68
CA VAL A 403 -4.88 0.89 20.44
C VAL A 403 -5.48 2.07 19.67
N LEU A 404 -5.22 2.14 18.36
CA LEU A 404 -5.74 3.19 17.49
C LEU A 404 -7.27 3.18 17.46
N LEU A 405 -7.90 2.06 17.12
CA LEU A 405 -9.36 1.93 17.01
C LEU A 405 -10.08 2.14 18.34
N THR A 406 -9.44 1.83 19.48
CA THR A 406 -9.99 2.13 20.82
C THR A 406 -10.08 3.65 21.05
N GLY A 407 -9.21 4.43 20.44
CA GLY A 407 -9.20 5.89 20.53
C GLY A 407 -10.11 6.59 19.51
N LEU A 408 -10.61 5.89 18.49
CA LEU A 408 -11.49 6.45 17.47
C LEU A 408 -12.98 6.33 17.85
N PRO A 409 -13.86 7.18 17.30
CA PRO A 409 -15.31 6.96 17.37
C PRO A 409 -15.68 5.60 16.76
N LYS A 410 -16.86 5.05 17.04
CA LYS A 410 -17.31 3.79 16.44
C LYS A 410 -17.63 3.97 14.94
N PRO A 411 -17.19 3.09 14.02
CA PRO A 411 -17.51 3.19 12.61
C PRO A 411 -18.99 2.89 12.34
N THR A 412 -19.49 3.31 11.18
CA THR A 412 -20.86 2.99 10.75
C THR A 412 -20.97 1.55 10.25
N LEU A 413 -19.96 1.10 9.52
CA LEU A 413 -19.76 -0.27 9.04
C LEU A 413 -18.26 -0.53 8.91
N VAL A 414 -17.89 -1.81 8.88
CA VAL A 414 -16.54 -2.27 8.57
C VAL A 414 -16.56 -3.09 7.29
N THR A 415 -15.57 -2.89 6.45
CA THR A 415 -15.27 -3.71 5.27
C THR A 415 -13.90 -4.34 5.44
N VAL A 416 -13.76 -5.57 4.94
CA VAL A 416 -12.52 -6.34 4.97
C VAL A 416 -12.34 -7.03 3.63
N ALA A 417 -11.21 -6.80 2.96
CA ALA A 417 -10.81 -7.53 1.76
C ALA A 417 -9.77 -8.58 2.13
N ARG A 418 -9.90 -9.79 1.57
CA ARG A 418 -8.99 -10.89 1.86
C ARG A 418 -7.76 -10.87 0.99
N SER A 419 -7.92 -10.45 -0.27
CA SER A 419 -6.85 -10.34 -1.27
C SER A 419 -6.01 -11.62 -1.33
N SER A 420 -6.69 -12.78 -1.31
CA SER A 420 -6.04 -14.09 -1.28
C SER A 420 -6.10 -14.82 -2.62
N LEU A 421 -7.08 -14.51 -3.48
CA LEU A 421 -7.16 -15.07 -4.83
C LEU A 421 -6.29 -14.32 -5.85
N ASP A 422 -5.92 -13.08 -5.57
CA ASP A 422 -5.00 -12.25 -6.35
C ASP A 422 -3.55 -12.33 -5.84
N ASP A 423 -3.30 -13.20 -4.85
CA ASP A 423 -2.00 -13.50 -4.23
C ASP A 423 -1.31 -12.31 -3.52
N TYR A 424 -1.99 -11.19 -3.26
CA TYR A 424 -1.42 -10.07 -2.51
C TYR A 424 -1.28 -10.36 -1.01
N CYS A 425 -2.31 -10.87 -0.36
CA CYS A 425 -2.22 -11.43 1.00
C CYS A 425 -1.80 -12.91 0.91
N PRO A 426 -0.70 -13.35 1.56
CA PRO A 426 -0.24 -14.73 1.49
C PRO A 426 -1.34 -15.74 1.88
N SER A 427 -1.60 -16.70 0.98
CA SER A 427 -2.62 -17.75 1.17
C SER A 427 -2.45 -18.55 2.46
N GLU A 428 -1.22 -18.72 2.94
CA GLU A 428 -0.93 -19.44 4.18
C GLU A 428 -1.21 -18.61 5.44
N GLN A 429 -1.40 -17.30 5.30
CA GLN A 429 -1.58 -16.35 6.41
C GLN A 429 -2.96 -15.68 6.43
N VAL A 430 -3.68 -15.64 5.31
CA VAL A 430 -4.97 -14.93 5.19
C VAL A 430 -5.98 -15.32 6.27
N ASP A 431 -6.19 -16.62 6.51
CA ASP A 431 -7.22 -17.07 7.44
C ASP A 431 -6.88 -16.72 8.90
N ILE A 432 -5.60 -16.84 9.28
CA ILE A 432 -5.17 -16.48 10.64
C ILE A 432 -5.18 -14.96 10.84
N ILE A 433 -4.82 -14.17 9.82
CA ILE A 433 -4.92 -12.70 9.87
C ILE A 433 -6.40 -12.29 9.99
N GLN A 434 -7.30 -12.85 9.16
CA GLN A 434 -8.73 -12.59 9.22
C GLN A 434 -9.29 -12.89 10.62
N GLU A 435 -8.95 -14.03 11.21
CA GLU A 435 -9.40 -14.39 12.55
C GLU A 435 -8.91 -13.37 13.61
N LYS A 436 -7.64 -12.98 13.56
CA LYS A 436 -7.05 -11.97 14.46
C LYS A 436 -7.75 -10.61 14.30
N VAL A 437 -8.02 -10.16 13.07
CA VAL A 437 -8.76 -8.91 12.78
C VAL A 437 -10.18 -8.97 13.35
N LEU A 438 -10.93 -10.05 13.11
CA LEU A 438 -12.29 -10.20 13.65
C LEU A 438 -12.29 -10.23 15.18
N ASN A 439 -11.32 -10.89 15.81
CA ASN A 439 -11.16 -10.91 17.26
C ASN A 439 -10.79 -9.53 17.83
N LEU A 440 -9.95 -8.79 17.13
CA LEU A 440 -9.64 -7.39 17.44
C LEU A 440 -10.91 -6.52 17.38
N LEU A 441 -11.69 -6.61 16.30
CA LEU A 441 -12.93 -5.85 16.14
C LEU A 441 -13.95 -6.19 17.24
N ARG A 442 -14.10 -7.47 17.60
CA ARG A 442 -14.95 -7.90 18.72
C ARG A 442 -14.46 -7.32 20.04
N SER A 443 -13.15 -7.31 20.27
CA SER A 443 -12.56 -6.75 21.48
C SER A 443 -12.78 -5.24 21.62
N VAL A 444 -12.81 -4.49 20.51
CA VAL A 444 -12.98 -3.03 20.54
C VAL A 444 -14.44 -2.63 20.52
N TYR A 445 -15.27 -3.27 19.69
CA TYR A 445 -16.65 -2.83 19.41
C TYR A 445 -17.75 -3.72 19.98
N GLY A 446 -17.41 -4.86 20.58
CA GLY A 446 -18.34 -5.82 21.17
C GLY A 446 -18.97 -6.75 20.13
N SER A 447 -20.30 -6.91 20.20
CA SER A 447 -21.04 -7.77 19.26
C SER A 447 -20.98 -7.22 17.83
N LEU A 448 -20.59 -8.09 16.90
CA LEU A 448 -20.48 -7.83 15.46
C LEU A 448 -21.54 -8.64 14.70
N ASP A 449 -21.98 -8.10 13.57
CA ASP A 449 -22.79 -8.79 12.56
C ASP A 449 -21.87 -9.09 11.37
N VAL A 450 -21.25 -10.27 11.36
CA VAL A 450 -20.20 -10.65 10.41
C VAL A 450 -20.80 -11.40 9.23
N HIS A 451 -20.49 -10.94 8.01
CA HIS A 451 -20.91 -11.53 6.74
C HIS A 451 -19.67 -11.93 5.94
N LEU A 452 -19.55 -13.21 5.58
CA LEU A 452 -18.43 -13.76 4.80
C LEU A 452 -18.88 -13.95 3.36
N ASP A 453 -18.86 -12.89 2.56
CA ASP A 453 -19.47 -12.88 1.23
C ASP A 453 -18.74 -13.80 0.24
N TYR A 454 -17.42 -13.92 0.38
CA TYR A 454 -16.58 -14.84 -0.39
C TYR A 454 -16.93 -16.33 -0.21
N SER A 455 -17.66 -16.70 0.86
CA SER A 455 -18.08 -18.09 1.07
C SER A 455 -19.30 -18.49 0.23
N SER A 456 -20.07 -17.51 -0.25
CA SER A 456 -21.31 -17.72 -1.01
C SER A 456 -21.07 -18.32 -2.40
N SER A 457 -19.89 -18.09 -2.98
CA SER A 457 -19.48 -18.55 -4.30
C SER A 457 -19.09 -20.03 -4.34
N SER A 458 -18.87 -20.67 -3.18
CA SER A 458 -18.53 -22.10 -3.07
C SER A 458 -19.73 -23.06 -3.11
N SER A 459 -20.95 -22.53 -3.28
CA SER A 459 -22.21 -23.31 -3.23
C SER A 459 -23.05 -23.27 -4.52
N SER A 460 -22.48 -22.89 -5.68
CA SER A 460 -23.20 -22.88 -6.96
C SER A 460 -22.71 -23.97 -7.91
#